data_AF-A0A6A6H777-F1
#
_entry.id   AF-A0A6A6H777-F1
#
_cell.length_a   1.000
_cell.length_b   1.000
_cell.length_c   1.000
_cell.angle_alpha   90.00
_cell.angle_beta   90.00
_cell.angle_gamma   90.00
#
_symmetry.space_group_name_H-M   'P 1'
#
loop_
_entity.id
_entity.type
_entity.pdbx_description
1 polymer ?
#
loop_
_entity_poly.entity_id
_entity_poly.type
_entity_poly.pdbx_seq_one_letter_code
_entity_poly.pdbx_strand_id
1 'polypeptide(L)'
;MSNTSHKNQKRDEYRAAKHKAEGEGLPAGLPQKKYYRQRAHSNPFSDHQLEYPESPEAMDWSSHYPMFTGKKAERNADLHEERKGNAKRLDREVEIADIGCGYGGLLFALAPKMPETLILGLEIRISVAKFVQEKIKALRQQGNSPRPPSSPSKETAKTPVADTSSPSSSSVPGGYQNIACLRANTMKFLPNFFHRHQLRAIFLCFPDPHFKARKHKARIVSSSLNSEYAYVLRPGGKVYTITDVEDLHEWMVERLGSHPSFERVSREEEEEGEGQDELVGVMRRETEEGKKVERNGGKKFVAVFRRVEDPSWPVRRLQGKVPGNDTALSERKVGSESSTIKDDGE
;
A
#
# COMPACT_ATOMS: atom_id res chain seq x y z
N MET A 1 11.98 -40.40 26.63
CA MET A 1 12.81 -39.18 26.73
C MET A 1 13.50 -38.76 25.43
N SER A 2 13.56 -39.58 24.35
CA SER A 2 14.32 -39.23 23.12
C SER A 2 13.64 -38.23 22.17
N ASN A 3 12.31 -38.15 22.17
CA ASN A 3 11.55 -37.38 21.15
C ASN A 3 11.62 -35.85 21.36
N THR A 4 11.91 -35.40 22.59
CA THR A 4 12.06 -33.97 22.93
C THR A 4 13.43 -33.43 22.52
N SER A 5 14.46 -34.27 22.60
CA SER A 5 15.85 -33.90 22.22
C SER A 5 15.96 -33.61 20.72
N HIS A 6 15.40 -34.48 19.86
CA HIS A 6 15.38 -34.27 18.41
C HIS A 6 14.58 -33.03 17.98
N LYS A 7 13.51 -32.67 18.69
CA LYS A 7 12.74 -31.45 18.42
C LYS A 7 13.51 -30.18 18.77
N ASN A 8 14.33 -30.21 19.83
CA ASN A 8 15.17 -29.09 20.21
C ASN A 8 16.34 -28.92 19.23
N GLN A 9 16.99 -30.03 18.85
CA GLN A 9 18.06 -30.02 17.84
C GLN A 9 17.60 -29.43 16.50
N LYS A 10 16.43 -29.86 15.98
CA LYS A 10 15.85 -29.26 14.76
C LYS A 10 15.51 -27.77 14.90
N ARG A 11 15.15 -27.30 16.10
CA ARG A 11 14.87 -25.87 16.36
C ARG A 11 16.16 -25.06 16.38
N ASP A 12 17.23 -25.61 16.94
CA ASP A 12 18.52 -24.94 17.02
C ASP A 12 19.21 -24.91 15.66
N GLU A 13 19.15 -26.00 14.88
CA GLU A 13 19.54 -26.02 13.47
C GLU A 13 18.75 -25.01 12.63
N TYR A 14 17.43 -24.91 12.85
CA TYR A 14 16.60 -23.91 12.19
C TYR A 14 16.98 -22.48 12.58
N ARG A 15 17.26 -22.21 13.87
CA ARG A 15 17.72 -20.90 14.35
C ARG A 15 19.10 -20.55 13.80
N ALA A 16 20.03 -21.50 13.76
CA ALA A 16 21.36 -21.31 13.20
C ALA A 16 21.29 -21.04 11.68
N ALA A 17 20.49 -21.81 10.94
CA ALA A 17 20.27 -21.58 9.51
C ALA A 17 19.59 -20.22 9.24
N LYS A 18 18.67 -19.80 10.12
CA LYS A 18 18.03 -18.48 10.06
C LYS A 18 19.02 -17.36 10.34
N HIS A 19 19.81 -17.45 11.42
CA HIS A 19 20.85 -16.46 11.74
C HIS A 19 21.91 -16.36 10.64
N LYS A 20 22.28 -17.50 10.03
CA LYS A 20 23.18 -17.54 8.88
C LYS A 20 22.57 -16.83 7.66
N ALA A 21 21.31 -17.09 7.35
CA ALA A 21 20.58 -16.39 6.29
C ALA A 21 20.40 -14.89 6.56
N GLU A 22 20.24 -14.48 7.83
CA GLU A 22 20.05 -13.08 8.23
C GLU A 22 21.35 -12.27 8.32
N GLY A 23 22.50 -12.92 8.59
CA GLY A 23 23.79 -12.27 8.84
C GLY A 23 24.78 -12.26 7.66
N GLU A 24 24.74 -13.25 6.76
CA GLU A 24 25.72 -13.36 5.66
C GLU A 24 25.24 -12.71 4.34
N GLY A 25 23.99 -12.27 4.28
CA GLY A 25 23.33 -12.02 3.00
C GLY A 25 23.11 -13.35 2.28
N LEU A 26 21.88 -13.64 1.87
CA LEU A 26 21.62 -14.88 1.16
C LEU A 26 22.55 -14.98 -0.07
N PRO A 27 23.19 -16.14 -0.34
CA PRO A 27 23.82 -16.38 -1.64
C PRO A 27 22.77 -16.13 -2.73
N ALA A 28 23.21 -15.90 -3.97
CA ALA A 28 22.46 -15.39 -5.15
C ALA A 28 21.13 -16.11 -5.57
N GLY A 29 20.49 -16.88 -4.69
CA GLY A 29 19.17 -17.47 -4.83
C GLY A 29 18.05 -16.69 -4.11
N LEU A 30 16.81 -17.09 -4.39
CA LEU A 30 15.61 -16.50 -3.81
C LEU A 30 15.48 -16.86 -2.31
N PRO A 31 14.98 -15.94 -1.46
CA PRO A 31 14.73 -16.25 -0.06
C PRO A 31 13.71 -17.39 0.07
N GLN A 32 13.86 -18.21 1.11
CA GLN A 32 12.97 -19.34 1.36
C GLN A 32 12.03 -19.04 2.52
N LYS A 33 10.72 -19.01 2.26
CA LYS A 33 9.67 -18.65 3.25
C LYS A 33 9.79 -19.37 4.58
N LYS A 34 10.26 -20.62 4.58
CA LYS A 34 10.40 -21.42 5.80
C LYS A 34 11.23 -20.72 6.88
N TYR A 35 12.21 -19.90 6.51
CA TYR A 35 13.06 -19.14 7.45
C TYR A 35 12.45 -17.80 7.92
N TYR A 36 11.35 -17.36 7.29
CA TYR A 36 10.74 -16.04 7.51
C TYR A 36 9.33 -16.14 8.14
N ARG A 37 8.97 -17.31 8.67
CA ARG A 37 7.65 -17.54 9.25
C ARG A 37 7.46 -16.73 10.53
N GLN A 38 6.42 -15.91 10.55
CA GLN A 38 5.93 -15.20 11.74
C GLN A 38 4.43 -15.43 11.89
N ARG A 39 3.94 -15.59 13.12
CA ARG A 39 2.50 -15.77 13.39
C ARG A 39 1.71 -14.59 12.83
N ALA A 40 0.58 -14.88 12.15
CA ALA A 40 -0.27 -13.88 11.51
C ALA A 40 -0.93 -12.93 12.51
N HIS A 41 -1.33 -13.43 13.69
CA HIS A 41 -2.07 -12.69 14.71
C HIS A 41 -1.17 -11.77 15.57
N SER A 42 -0.40 -10.88 14.95
CA SER A 42 0.29 -9.79 15.70
C SER A 42 -0.75 -8.80 16.20
N ASN A 43 -0.62 -8.34 17.45
CA ASN A 43 -1.41 -7.20 17.92
C ASN A 43 -0.90 -5.94 17.19
N PRO A 44 -1.69 -5.28 16.33
CA PRO A 44 -1.22 -4.12 15.60
C PRO A 44 -0.80 -2.98 16.53
N PHE A 45 -1.33 -2.94 17.76
CA PHE A 45 -1.06 -1.88 18.72
C PHE A 45 0.19 -2.11 19.57
N SER A 46 0.79 -3.31 19.58
CA SER A 46 1.93 -3.62 20.47
C SER A 46 3.30 -3.29 19.87
N ASP A 47 3.38 -3.01 18.58
CA ASP A 47 4.63 -2.66 17.92
C ASP A 47 4.82 -1.14 17.95
N HIS A 48 5.91 -0.72 18.59
CA HIS A 48 6.30 0.67 18.77
C HIS A 48 7.54 1.04 17.93
N GLN A 49 8.21 0.06 17.33
CA GLN A 49 9.43 0.27 16.53
C GLN A 49 9.09 0.30 15.04
N LEU A 50 8.20 1.22 14.66
CA LEU A 50 7.81 1.49 13.29
C LEU A 50 8.13 2.95 12.98
N GLU A 51 8.96 3.15 11.97
CA GLU A 51 9.28 4.48 11.45
C GLU A 51 8.24 4.86 10.41
N TYR A 52 7.71 6.07 10.52
CA TYR A 52 6.79 6.67 9.56
C TYR A 52 7.40 7.99 9.10
N PRO A 53 7.24 8.35 7.82
CA PRO A 53 7.59 9.69 7.38
C PRO A 53 6.72 10.73 8.11
N GLU A 54 7.27 11.92 8.35
CA GLU A 54 6.54 13.02 9.01
C GLU A 54 5.32 13.47 8.20
N SER A 55 5.44 13.46 6.88
CA SER A 55 4.39 13.72 5.91
C SER A 55 4.67 12.95 4.61
N PRO A 56 3.69 12.85 3.68
CA PRO A 56 3.93 12.24 2.38
C PRO A 56 5.12 12.84 1.61
N GLU A 57 5.35 14.15 1.74
CA GLU A 57 6.48 14.86 1.12
C GLU A 57 7.84 14.41 1.69
N ALA A 58 7.89 13.98 2.94
CA ALA A 58 9.11 13.53 3.61
C ALA A 58 9.47 12.07 3.25
N MET A 59 8.59 11.34 2.57
CA MET A 59 8.82 9.94 2.23
C MET A 59 9.80 9.79 1.06
N ASP A 60 10.99 9.22 1.32
CA ASP A 60 11.96 8.91 0.28
C ASP A 60 11.64 7.60 -0.44
N TRP A 61 10.88 7.71 -1.53
CA TRP A 61 10.55 6.58 -2.39
C TRP A 61 11.70 6.10 -3.27
N SER A 62 12.79 6.85 -3.41
CA SER A 62 13.86 6.56 -4.36
C SER A 62 14.62 5.26 -4.04
N SER A 63 14.78 4.96 -2.75
CA SER A 63 15.39 3.71 -2.28
C SER A 63 14.54 2.47 -2.63
N HIS A 64 13.23 2.65 -2.74
CA HIS A 64 12.26 1.59 -3.04
C HIS A 64 12.08 1.36 -4.54
N TYR A 65 12.14 2.44 -5.33
CA TYR A 65 11.92 2.43 -6.78
C TYR A 65 13.07 3.12 -7.55
N PRO A 66 14.32 2.62 -7.45
CA PRO A 66 15.49 3.32 -7.98
C PRO A 66 15.44 3.55 -9.50
N MET A 67 14.83 2.64 -10.26
CA MET A 67 14.69 2.76 -11.72
C MET A 67 13.72 3.86 -12.18
N PHE A 68 12.94 4.41 -11.25
CA PHE A 68 11.95 5.45 -11.48
C PHE A 68 12.43 6.81 -10.96
N THR A 69 13.73 6.95 -10.69
CA THR A 69 14.34 8.23 -10.33
C THR A 69 14.83 8.96 -11.59
N GLY A 70 14.59 10.28 -11.68
CA GLY A 70 15.38 11.15 -12.56
C GLY A 70 14.99 11.32 -14.04
N LYS A 71 13.90 10.75 -14.58
CA LYS A 71 13.56 10.91 -16.03
C LYS A 71 12.71 12.15 -16.39
N LYS A 72 12.03 12.78 -15.42
CA LYS A 72 11.16 13.96 -15.64
C LYS A 72 11.65 15.24 -14.95
N ALA A 73 12.68 15.17 -14.12
CA ALA A 73 13.20 16.32 -13.38
C ALA A 73 13.81 17.40 -14.30
N GLU A 74 14.22 17.05 -15.52
CA GLU A 74 14.82 18.00 -16.48
C GLU A 74 13.80 18.79 -17.31
N ARG A 75 12.49 18.49 -17.24
CA ARG A 75 11.48 19.13 -18.11
C ARG A 75 10.65 20.24 -17.43
N ASN A 76 10.75 20.40 -16.11
CA ASN A 76 10.01 21.41 -15.34
C ASN A 76 10.97 22.13 -14.37
N ALA A 77 12.10 22.63 -14.87
CA ALA A 77 13.02 23.45 -14.08
C ALA A 77 12.53 24.91 -13.90
N ASP A 78 11.44 25.33 -14.56
CA ASP A 78 11.09 26.75 -14.63
C ASP A 78 9.98 27.23 -13.69
N LEU A 79 9.33 26.38 -12.88
CA LEU A 79 8.33 26.86 -11.92
C LEU A 79 8.32 26.03 -10.61
N HIS A 80 8.60 26.72 -9.51
CA HIS A 80 8.40 26.39 -8.09
C HIS A 80 9.60 25.91 -7.25
N GLU A 81 10.09 26.86 -6.44
CA GLU A 81 10.44 26.81 -5.00
C GLU A 81 11.30 25.65 -4.49
N GLU A 82 12.46 26.00 -3.94
CA GLU A 82 13.34 25.14 -3.15
C GLU A 82 12.60 24.50 -1.97
N ARG A 83 12.00 23.33 -2.18
CA ARG A 83 11.52 22.48 -1.10
C ARG A 83 12.71 21.87 -0.37
N LYS A 84 12.85 22.20 0.91
CA LYS A 84 13.80 21.58 1.84
C LYS A 84 13.50 20.08 1.97
N GLY A 85 14.30 19.26 1.28
CA GLY A 85 14.29 17.80 1.44
C GLY A 85 15.20 17.14 0.41
N ASN A 86 16.25 16.44 0.86
CA ASN A 86 17.20 15.73 -0.01
C ASN A 86 16.61 14.46 -0.69
N ALA A 87 15.31 14.22 -0.61
CA ALA A 87 14.67 13.03 -1.19
C ALA A 87 14.64 13.14 -2.72
N LYS A 88 15.25 12.16 -3.41
CA LYS A 88 15.22 12.12 -4.88
C LYS A 88 13.79 11.87 -5.36
N ARG A 89 13.25 12.80 -6.14
CA ARG A 89 11.88 12.71 -6.66
C ARG A 89 11.75 11.58 -7.68
N LEU A 90 10.71 10.77 -7.54
CA LEU A 90 10.32 9.79 -8.56
C LEU A 90 9.72 10.48 -9.79
N ASP A 91 9.78 9.82 -10.95
CA ASP A 91 9.14 10.25 -12.20
C ASP A 91 7.62 10.02 -12.20
N ARG A 92 7.11 9.27 -11.22
CA ARG A 92 5.71 8.91 -11.00
C ARG A 92 5.45 8.53 -9.54
N GLU A 93 4.19 8.46 -9.16
CA GLU A 93 3.77 8.17 -7.78
C GLU A 93 3.37 6.70 -7.60
N VAL A 94 3.36 6.24 -6.35
CA VAL A 94 2.73 4.96 -5.98
C VAL A 94 1.22 5.10 -6.16
N GLU A 95 0.62 4.20 -6.95
CA GLU A 95 -0.82 4.24 -7.26
C GLU A 95 -1.59 3.05 -6.70
N ILE A 96 -0.92 1.96 -6.31
CA ILE A 96 -1.56 0.76 -5.78
C ILE A 96 -0.94 0.39 -4.44
N ALA A 97 -1.78 0.15 -3.44
CA ALA A 97 -1.37 -0.36 -2.14
C ALA A 97 -1.99 -1.74 -1.85
N ASP A 98 -1.17 -2.71 -1.47
CA ASP A 98 -1.57 -4.02 -0.95
C ASP A 98 -1.35 -4.04 0.57
N ILE A 99 -2.44 -3.82 1.32
CA ILE A 99 -2.41 -3.69 2.78
C ILE A 99 -2.48 -5.08 3.41
N GLY A 100 -1.45 -5.44 4.18
CA GLY A 100 -1.29 -6.78 4.70
C GLY A 100 -0.83 -7.77 3.62
N CYS A 101 0.11 -7.37 2.77
CA CYS A 101 0.49 -8.10 1.55
C CYS A 101 1.04 -9.53 1.78
N GLY A 102 1.32 -9.92 3.03
CA GLY A 102 1.89 -11.21 3.35
C GLY A 102 3.22 -11.42 2.65
N TYR A 103 3.41 -12.59 2.03
CA TYR A 103 4.60 -12.90 1.25
C TYR A 103 4.61 -12.27 -0.16
N GLY A 104 3.73 -11.29 -0.42
CA GLY A 104 3.74 -10.43 -1.61
C GLY A 104 3.17 -11.08 -2.88
N GLY A 105 2.40 -12.17 -2.77
CA GLY A 105 1.89 -12.91 -3.92
C GLY A 105 1.18 -12.03 -4.96
N LEU A 106 0.33 -11.10 -4.50
CA LEU A 106 -0.35 -10.13 -5.35
C LEU A 106 0.64 -9.17 -6.03
N LEU A 107 1.60 -8.62 -5.29
CA LEU A 107 2.64 -7.72 -5.82
C LEU A 107 3.38 -8.36 -7.01
N PHE A 108 3.86 -9.59 -6.84
CA PHE A 108 4.62 -10.28 -7.88
C PHE A 108 3.75 -10.62 -9.11
N ALA A 109 2.45 -10.80 -8.94
CA ALA A 109 1.54 -11.05 -10.06
C ALA A 109 1.16 -9.78 -10.82
N LEU A 110 0.97 -8.67 -10.11
CA LEU A 110 0.64 -7.38 -10.73
C LEU A 110 1.83 -6.71 -11.40
N ALA A 111 3.05 -6.86 -10.86
CA ALA A 111 4.26 -6.25 -11.39
C ALA A 111 4.42 -6.38 -12.92
N PRO A 112 4.38 -7.60 -13.51
CA PRO A 112 4.51 -7.76 -14.97
C PRO A 112 3.29 -7.29 -15.77
N LYS A 113 2.11 -7.24 -15.15
CA LYS A 113 0.87 -6.81 -15.80
C LYS A 113 0.78 -5.29 -15.91
N MET A 114 1.42 -4.58 -14.99
CA MET A 114 1.39 -3.12 -14.90
C MET A 114 2.80 -2.52 -14.76
N PRO A 115 3.71 -2.76 -15.72
CA PRO A 115 5.14 -2.43 -15.57
C PRO A 115 5.42 -0.94 -15.31
N GLU A 116 4.50 -0.07 -15.74
CA GLU A 116 4.59 1.38 -15.57
C GLU A 116 3.90 1.89 -14.28
N THR A 117 3.19 1.05 -13.54
CA THR A 117 2.49 1.44 -12.31
C THR A 117 3.30 1.03 -11.10
N LEU A 118 3.53 1.98 -10.17
CA LEU A 118 4.19 1.68 -8.91
C LEU A 118 3.21 1.09 -7.89
N ILE A 119 3.59 -0.05 -7.33
CA ILE A 119 2.76 -0.88 -6.45
C ILE A 119 3.52 -1.11 -5.15
N LEU A 120 2.86 -0.91 -4.02
CA LEU A 120 3.46 -1.01 -2.70
C LEU A 120 2.76 -2.05 -1.83
N GLY A 121 3.52 -2.99 -1.29
CA GLY A 121 3.08 -3.85 -0.19
C GLY A 121 3.34 -3.21 1.16
N LEU A 122 2.35 -3.26 2.05
CA LEU A 122 2.48 -2.81 3.44
C LEU A 122 2.25 -4.03 4.34
N GLU A 123 3.27 -4.45 5.10
CA GLU A 123 3.18 -5.63 5.96
C GLU A 123 3.74 -5.33 7.36
N ILE A 124 2.96 -5.65 8.40
CA ILE A 124 3.35 -5.32 9.78
C ILE A 124 4.42 -6.28 10.34
N ARG A 125 4.45 -7.53 9.86
CA ARG A 125 5.35 -8.56 10.37
C ARG A 125 6.75 -8.39 9.80
N ILE A 126 7.70 -8.00 10.66
CA ILE A 126 9.12 -7.82 10.33
C ILE A 126 9.67 -8.94 9.45
N SER A 127 9.49 -10.19 9.89
CA SER A 127 10.10 -11.33 9.19
C SER A 127 9.48 -11.52 7.81
N VAL A 128 8.19 -11.24 7.65
CA VAL A 128 7.48 -11.42 6.38
C VAL A 128 7.80 -10.26 5.43
N ALA A 129 7.81 -9.03 5.91
CA ALA A 129 8.23 -7.86 5.13
C ALA A 129 9.67 -8.03 4.61
N LYS A 130 10.60 -8.48 5.48
CA LYS A 130 11.99 -8.76 5.09
C LYS A 130 12.09 -9.79 3.97
N PHE A 131 11.31 -10.88 4.04
CA PHE A 131 11.25 -11.85 2.96
C PHE A 131 10.88 -11.22 1.62
N VAL A 132 9.83 -10.39 1.61
CA VAL A 132 9.34 -9.77 0.37
C VAL A 132 10.39 -8.81 -0.19
N GLN A 133 11.01 -7.99 0.66
CA GLN A 133 12.09 -7.07 0.29
C GLN A 133 13.27 -7.81 -0.35
N GLU A 134 13.75 -8.88 0.28
CA GLU A 134 14.85 -9.69 -0.25
C GLU A 134 14.47 -10.40 -1.56
N LYS A 135 13.23 -10.87 -1.67
CA LYS A 135 12.73 -11.50 -2.89
C LYS A 135 12.67 -10.50 -4.05
N ILE A 136 12.17 -9.28 -3.80
CA ILE A 136 12.16 -8.20 -4.80
C ILE A 136 13.59 -7.89 -5.24
N LYS A 137 14.52 -7.73 -4.29
CA LYS A 137 15.93 -7.46 -4.59
C LYS A 137 16.57 -8.55 -5.46
N ALA A 138 16.38 -9.82 -5.10
CA ALA A 138 16.91 -10.95 -5.85
C ALA A 138 16.34 -11.02 -7.28
N LEU A 139 15.02 -10.81 -7.45
CA LEU A 139 14.38 -10.83 -8.76
C LEU A 139 14.80 -9.66 -9.65
N ARG A 140 14.97 -8.46 -9.09
CA ARG A 140 15.50 -7.30 -9.82
C ARG A 140 16.93 -7.54 -10.30
N GLN A 141 17.77 -8.19 -9.50
CA GLN A 141 19.14 -8.54 -9.88
C GLN A 141 19.17 -9.58 -11.00
N GLN A 142 18.31 -10.60 -10.94
CA GLN A 142 18.18 -11.60 -12.00
C GLN A 142 17.71 -10.99 -13.33
N GLY A 143 16.84 -9.97 -13.29
CA GLY A 143 16.39 -9.23 -14.47
C GLY A 143 17.44 -8.32 -15.10
N ASN A 144 18.46 -7.89 -14.34
CA ASN A 144 19.50 -6.95 -14.78
C ASN A 144 20.82 -7.60 -15.21
N SER A 145 20.98 -8.93 -15.06
CA SER A 145 22.23 -9.62 -15.45
C SER A 145 22.40 -9.69 -16.97
N PRO A 146 23.55 -9.26 -17.53
CA PRO A 146 23.88 -9.46 -18.95
C PRO A 146 23.83 -10.95 -19.28
N ARG A 147 23.09 -11.33 -20.32
CA ARG A 147 23.05 -12.71 -20.80
C ARG A 147 24.46 -13.08 -21.31
N PRO A 148 25.05 -14.21 -20.90
CA PRO A 148 26.31 -14.63 -21.50
C PRO A 148 26.14 -14.78 -23.02
N PRO A 149 27.13 -14.40 -23.84
CA PRO A 149 27.05 -14.56 -25.28
C PRO A 149 26.79 -16.03 -25.60
N SER A 150 25.73 -16.28 -26.37
CA SER A 150 25.39 -17.61 -26.87
C SER A 150 26.57 -18.13 -27.68
N SER A 151 27.27 -19.15 -27.17
CA SER A 151 28.25 -19.91 -27.94
C SER A 151 27.60 -20.44 -29.22
N PRO A 152 28.24 -20.34 -30.40
CA PRO A 152 27.68 -20.91 -31.62
C PRO A 152 27.58 -22.43 -31.45
N SER A 153 26.36 -22.94 -31.58
CA SER A 153 26.04 -24.36 -31.54
C SER A 153 26.79 -25.10 -32.65
N LYS A 154 27.67 -26.04 -32.26
CA LYS A 154 28.13 -27.09 -33.17
C LYS A 154 26.96 -28.00 -33.48
N GLU A 155 26.65 -28.08 -34.76
CA GLU A 155 25.67 -28.96 -35.38
C GLU A 155 26.23 -30.39 -35.39
N THR A 156 25.63 -31.30 -34.63
CA THR A 156 25.76 -32.75 -34.86
C THR A 156 24.47 -33.47 -34.45
N ALA A 157 24.11 -34.44 -35.27
CA ALA A 157 22.77 -34.99 -35.48
C ALA A 157 22.30 -36.05 -34.46
N LYS A 158 20.95 -36.09 -34.29
CA LYS A 158 20.01 -37.22 -33.98
C LYS A 158 20.35 -38.11 -32.75
N THR A 159 19.45 -38.36 -31.79
CA THR A 159 18.13 -39.06 -31.87
C THR A 159 17.34 -38.81 -30.55
N PRO A 160 16.09 -39.30 -30.30
CA PRO A 160 15.05 -38.57 -29.57
C PRO A 160 14.91 -39.02 -28.10
N VAL A 161 13.84 -38.56 -27.44
CA VAL A 161 13.29 -38.98 -26.14
C VAL A 161 13.78 -38.16 -24.92
N ALA A 162 12.97 -37.17 -24.53
CA ALA A 162 12.37 -37.03 -23.20
C ALA A 162 11.80 -35.62 -23.05
N ASP A 163 10.47 -35.56 -22.94
CA ASP A 163 9.67 -34.37 -22.71
C ASP A 163 10.05 -33.75 -21.34
N THR A 164 10.91 -32.75 -21.38
CA THR A 164 11.18 -31.86 -20.25
C THR A 164 11.10 -30.44 -20.75
N SER A 165 9.88 -29.90 -20.72
CA SER A 165 9.61 -28.47 -20.88
C SER A 165 10.28 -27.69 -19.75
N SER A 166 11.58 -27.46 -19.88
CA SER A 166 12.30 -26.45 -19.13
C SER A 166 11.74 -25.09 -19.56
N PRO A 167 11.20 -24.26 -18.66
CA PRO A 167 10.63 -22.99 -19.07
C PRO A 167 11.77 -22.11 -19.59
N SER A 168 11.73 -21.85 -20.89
CA SER A 168 12.55 -20.86 -21.57
C SER A 168 12.48 -19.53 -20.80
N SER A 169 13.63 -18.93 -20.51
CA SER A 169 13.80 -17.69 -19.77
C SER A 169 13.24 -16.47 -20.51
N SER A 170 11.92 -16.35 -20.53
CA SER A 170 11.21 -15.13 -20.94
C SER A 170 11.50 -14.02 -19.93
N SER A 171 12.05 -12.90 -20.39
CA SER A 171 12.23 -11.71 -19.56
C SER A 171 10.87 -11.23 -19.03
N VAL A 172 10.74 -11.11 -17.71
CA VAL A 172 9.51 -10.62 -17.08
C VAL A 172 9.36 -9.12 -17.37
N PRO A 173 8.23 -8.64 -17.93
CA PRO A 173 8.00 -7.22 -18.19
C PRO A 173 8.25 -6.36 -16.95
N GLY A 174 8.98 -5.26 -17.11
CA GLY A 174 9.32 -4.33 -16.02
C GLY A 174 10.32 -4.87 -14.98
N GLY A 175 10.74 -6.15 -15.04
CA GLY A 175 11.78 -6.72 -14.18
C GLY A 175 11.53 -6.57 -12.67
N TYR A 176 10.27 -6.49 -12.24
CA TYR A 176 9.87 -6.20 -10.85
C TYR A 176 10.41 -4.88 -10.27
N GLN A 177 10.79 -3.93 -11.14
CA GLN A 177 11.29 -2.63 -10.72
C GLN A 177 10.19 -1.75 -10.12
N ASN A 178 8.93 -2.05 -10.43
CA ASN A 178 7.74 -1.29 -10.09
C ASN A 178 7.03 -1.76 -8.81
N ILE A 179 7.56 -2.76 -8.08
CA ILE A 179 7.03 -3.20 -6.79
C ILE A 179 8.00 -2.95 -5.65
N ALA A 180 7.49 -2.54 -4.48
CA ALA A 180 8.26 -2.48 -3.24
C ALA A 180 7.43 -3.03 -2.06
N CYS A 181 8.09 -3.24 -0.92
CA CYS A 181 7.43 -3.64 0.32
C CYS A 181 8.00 -2.84 1.50
N LEU A 182 7.11 -2.28 2.31
CA LEU A 182 7.45 -1.60 3.56
C LEU A 182 6.93 -2.38 4.76
N ARG A 183 7.69 -2.32 5.85
CA ARG A 183 7.19 -2.68 7.16
C ARG A 183 6.39 -1.50 7.70
N ALA A 184 5.08 -1.64 7.79
CA ALA A 184 4.21 -0.56 8.25
C ALA A 184 2.98 -1.11 8.98
N ASN A 185 2.47 -0.34 9.94
CA ASN A 185 1.13 -0.54 10.48
C ASN A 185 0.19 0.50 9.86
N THR A 186 -0.65 0.04 8.94
CA THR A 186 -1.64 0.85 8.24
C THR A 186 -2.81 1.28 9.11
N MET A 187 -2.91 0.78 10.35
CA MET A 187 -3.93 1.21 11.32
C MET A 187 -3.56 2.47 12.11
N LYS A 188 -2.37 3.05 11.89
CA LYS A 188 -1.90 4.22 12.66
C LYS A 188 -1.69 5.45 11.78
N PHE A 189 -1.01 5.31 10.64
CA PHE A 189 -0.48 6.44 9.87
C PHE A 189 -0.45 6.18 8.37
N LEU A 190 -1.55 5.67 7.79
CA LEU A 190 -1.62 5.51 6.33
C LEU A 190 -1.47 6.86 5.58
N PRO A 191 -2.10 7.96 6.02
CA PRO A 191 -1.95 9.28 5.39
C PRO A 191 -0.55 9.89 5.48
N ASN A 192 0.35 9.34 6.29
CA ASN A 192 1.75 9.78 6.32
C ASN A 192 2.51 9.31 5.08
N PHE A 193 2.12 8.19 4.47
CA PHE A 193 2.80 7.68 3.28
C PHE A 193 2.29 8.30 1.99
N PHE A 194 1.00 8.65 1.93
CA PHE A 194 0.34 8.99 0.68
C PHE A 194 -0.33 10.35 0.75
N HIS A 195 -0.19 11.13 -0.33
CA HIS A 195 -0.97 12.34 -0.51
C HIS A 195 -2.47 12.01 -0.64
N ARG A 196 -3.28 13.04 -0.44
CA ARG A 196 -4.70 12.98 -0.76
C ARG A 196 -4.89 12.56 -2.21
N HIS A 197 -5.76 11.58 -2.45
CA HIS A 197 -6.11 11.09 -3.79
C HIS A 197 -4.93 10.54 -4.63
N GLN A 198 -3.85 10.09 -3.98
CA GLN A 198 -2.71 9.52 -4.69
C GLN A 198 -3.00 8.13 -5.26
N LEU A 199 -3.70 7.28 -4.50
CA LEU A 199 -3.94 5.89 -4.86
C LEU A 199 -5.12 5.75 -5.83
N ARG A 200 -5.02 4.80 -6.77
CA ARG A 200 -6.13 4.32 -7.60
C ARG A 200 -6.74 3.01 -7.09
N ALA A 201 -5.95 2.20 -6.37
CA ALA A 201 -6.41 0.91 -5.85
C ALA A 201 -5.81 0.59 -4.48
N ILE A 202 -6.66 0.08 -3.59
CA ILE A 202 -6.27 -0.50 -2.30
C ILE A 202 -6.73 -1.96 -2.29
N PHE A 203 -5.85 -2.89 -1.93
CA PHE A 203 -6.18 -4.30 -1.77
C PHE A 203 -6.17 -4.69 -0.29
N LEU A 204 -7.22 -5.39 0.13
CA LEU A 204 -7.39 -6.01 1.45
C LEU A 204 -7.60 -7.52 1.24
N CYS A 205 -6.50 -8.23 1.04
CA CYS A 205 -6.52 -9.65 0.68
C CYS A 205 -6.38 -10.56 1.90
N PHE A 206 -7.44 -11.30 2.21
CA PHE A 206 -7.50 -12.25 3.33
C PHE A 206 -7.05 -11.64 4.67
N PRO A 207 -7.64 -10.49 5.07
CA PRO A 207 -7.28 -9.85 6.33
C PRO A 207 -7.65 -10.73 7.53
N ASP A 208 -6.94 -10.56 8.65
CA ASP A 208 -7.21 -11.32 9.87
C ASP A 208 -8.65 -11.07 10.36
N PRO A 209 -9.49 -12.12 10.49
CA PRO A 209 -10.90 -11.98 10.86
C PRO A 209 -11.10 -11.53 12.30
N HIS A 210 -10.10 -11.75 13.16
CA HIS A 210 -10.17 -11.45 14.59
C HIS A 210 -11.48 -11.90 15.26
N PHE A 211 -11.83 -13.18 15.13
CA PHE A 211 -13.11 -13.81 15.50
C PHE A 211 -13.70 -13.45 16.89
N LYS A 212 -12.88 -13.01 17.85
CA LYS A 212 -13.37 -12.66 19.18
C LYS A 212 -13.86 -11.21 19.16
N ALA A 213 -15.12 -10.95 19.55
CA ALA A 213 -15.72 -9.61 19.57
C ALA A 213 -14.82 -8.52 20.17
N ARG A 214 -14.16 -8.81 21.31
CA ARG A 214 -13.19 -7.91 21.96
C ARG A 214 -11.98 -7.50 21.09
N LYS A 215 -11.73 -8.22 20.00
CA LYS A 215 -10.64 -7.99 19.04
C LYS A 215 -11.12 -7.35 17.73
N HIS A 216 -12.41 -7.08 17.54
CA HIS A 216 -12.92 -6.47 16.30
C HIS A 216 -12.30 -5.09 16.02
N LYS A 217 -11.86 -4.36 17.06
CA LYS A 217 -11.09 -3.10 16.91
C LYS A 217 -9.76 -3.26 16.16
N ALA A 218 -9.25 -4.48 16.03
CA ALA A 218 -8.04 -4.78 15.28
C ALA A 218 -8.33 -5.14 13.80
N ARG A 219 -9.60 -5.20 13.38
CA ARG A 219 -9.95 -5.44 11.97
C ARG A 219 -9.52 -4.25 11.13
N ILE A 220 -8.97 -4.55 9.95
CA ILE A 220 -8.46 -3.54 9.02
C ILE A 220 -9.60 -2.72 8.38
N VAL A 221 -10.83 -3.22 8.42
CA VAL A 221 -12.02 -2.48 7.97
C VAL A 221 -12.80 -1.96 9.17
N SER A 222 -12.84 -0.64 9.31
CA SER A 222 -13.55 0.10 10.35
C SER A 222 -13.90 1.51 9.84
N SER A 223 -14.82 2.22 10.51
CA SER A 223 -15.23 3.56 10.08
C SER A 223 -14.05 4.54 9.95
N SER A 224 -13.15 4.57 10.94
CA SER A 224 -11.98 5.45 10.93
C SER A 224 -11.00 5.11 9.80
N LEU A 225 -10.69 3.82 9.61
CA LEU A 225 -9.80 3.40 8.54
C LEU A 225 -10.40 3.61 7.16
N ASN A 226 -11.72 3.44 7.02
CA ASN A 226 -12.40 3.74 5.78
C ASN A 226 -12.28 5.24 5.43
N SER A 227 -12.28 6.14 6.41
CA SER A 227 -12.00 7.56 6.17
C SER A 227 -10.56 7.80 5.72
N GLU A 228 -9.58 7.10 6.28
CA GLU A 228 -8.18 7.16 5.81
C GLU A 228 -8.03 6.62 4.38
N TYR A 229 -8.68 5.49 4.07
CA TYR A 229 -8.73 4.94 2.71
C TYR A 229 -9.38 5.94 1.75
N ALA A 230 -10.47 6.58 2.16
CA ALA A 230 -11.15 7.60 1.37
C ALA A 230 -10.30 8.85 1.15
N TYR A 231 -9.39 9.19 2.07
CA TYR A 231 -8.48 10.32 1.93
C TYR A 231 -7.38 10.03 0.89
N VAL A 232 -6.73 8.87 0.96
CA VAL A 232 -5.60 8.53 0.07
C VAL A 232 -6.04 8.04 -1.31
N LEU A 233 -7.27 7.53 -1.44
CA LEU A 233 -7.81 6.99 -2.69
C LEU A 233 -8.52 8.09 -3.50
N ARG A 234 -8.20 8.21 -4.79
CA ARG A 234 -8.85 9.19 -5.69
C ARG A 234 -10.31 8.81 -5.99
N PRO A 235 -11.18 9.79 -6.29
CA PRO A 235 -12.49 9.50 -6.88
C PRO A 235 -12.38 8.57 -8.09
N GLY A 236 -13.29 7.60 -8.18
CA GLY A 236 -13.25 6.51 -9.15
C GLY A 236 -12.24 5.39 -8.85
N GLY A 237 -11.33 5.58 -7.90
CA GLY A 237 -10.45 4.52 -7.39
C GLY A 237 -11.24 3.43 -6.65
N LYS A 238 -10.63 2.25 -6.45
CA LYS A 238 -11.33 1.09 -5.88
C LYS A 238 -10.63 0.49 -4.66
N VAL A 239 -11.43 0.04 -3.69
CA VAL A 239 -11.01 -0.85 -2.59
C VAL A 239 -11.45 -2.27 -2.95
N TYR A 240 -10.49 -3.16 -3.10
CA TYR A 240 -10.70 -4.58 -3.42
C TYR A 240 -10.58 -5.39 -2.15
N THR A 241 -11.64 -6.13 -1.79
CA THR A 241 -11.64 -7.01 -0.61
C THR A 241 -11.89 -8.44 -1.01
N ILE A 242 -11.14 -9.37 -0.39
CA ILE A 242 -11.36 -10.81 -0.53
C ILE A 242 -11.10 -11.52 0.79
N THR A 243 -11.94 -12.49 1.14
CA THR A 243 -11.76 -13.33 2.33
C THR A 243 -12.38 -14.70 2.13
N ASP A 244 -11.93 -15.70 2.89
CA ASP A 244 -12.55 -17.03 3.00
C ASP A 244 -13.52 -17.16 4.19
N VAL A 245 -13.69 -16.08 4.97
CA VAL A 245 -14.57 -16.02 6.15
C VAL A 245 -15.80 -15.15 5.85
N GLU A 246 -16.97 -15.78 5.81
CA GLU A 246 -18.26 -15.12 5.50
C GLU A 246 -18.61 -13.99 6.49
N ASP A 247 -18.53 -14.23 7.80
CA ASP A 247 -18.75 -13.18 8.82
C ASP A 247 -17.84 -11.95 8.65
N LEU A 248 -16.61 -12.16 8.17
CA LEU A 248 -15.69 -11.06 7.88
C LEU A 248 -16.10 -10.33 6.61
N HIS A 249 -16.54 -11.06 5.58
CA HIS A 249 -17.08 -10.49 4.35
C HIS A 249 -18.27 -9.57 4.64
N GLU A 250 -19.26 -10.07 5.38
CA GLU A 250 -20.44 -9.30 5.77
C GLU A 250 -20.06 -8.04 6.54
N TRP A 251 -19.12 -8.16 7.49
CA TRP A 251 -18.58 -7.01 8.22
C TRP A 251 -17.92 -5.98 7.29
N MET A 252 -17.10 -6.42 6.34
CA MET A 252 -16.45 -5.51 5.40
C MET A 252 -17.47 -4.80 4.52
N VAL A 253 -18.48 -5.54 4.03
CA VAL A 253 -19.58 -4.99 3.22
C VAL A 253 -20.39 -3.96 3.99
N GLU A 254 -20.79 -4.27 5.23
CA GLU A 254 -21.53 -3.35 6.10
C GLU A 254 -20.74 -2.05 6.33
N ARG A 255 -19.46 -2.17 6.72
CA ARG A 255 -18.65 -1.01 7.13
C ARG A 255 -18.23 -0.11 5.96
N LEU A 256 -17.86 -0.69 4.82
CA LEU A 256 -17.55 0.09 3.62
C LEU A 256 -18.82 0.66 3.00
N GLY A 257 -19.90 -0.12 2.91
CA GLY A 257 -21.18 0.33 2.35
C GLY A 257 -21.88 1.40 3.17
N SER A 258 -21.63 1.47 4.48
CA SER A 258 -22.17 2.54 5.34
C SER A 258 -21.38 3.85 5.28
N HIS A 259 -20.19 3.86 4.66
CA HIS A 259 -19.33 5.04 4.62
C HIS A 259 -19.65 5.90 3.38
N PRO A 260 -19.93 7.20 3.52
CA PRO A 260 -20.47 8.04 2.44
C PRO A 260 -19.51 8.23 1.25
N SER A 261 -18.23 7.94 1.46
CA SER A 261 -17.18 8.01 0.44
C SER A 261 -17.15 6.80 -0.50
N PHE A 262 -17.90 5.74 -0.24
CA PHE A 262 -17.82 4.50 -1.00
C PHE A 262 -19.18 4.03 -1.49
N GLU A 263 -19.18 3.48 -2.69
CA GLU A 263 -20.30 2.72 -3.26
C GLU A 263 -19.81 1.33 -3.63
N ARG A 264 -20.63 0.30 -3.41
CA ARG A 264 -20.30 -1.06 -3.87
C ARG A 264 -20.51 -1.13 -5.37
N VAL A 265 -19.57 -1.72 -6.10
CA VAL A 265 -19.75 -1.96 -7.54
C VAL A 265 -20.79 -3.06 -7.79
N SER A 266 -21.24 -3.22 -9.04
CA SER A 266 -22.18 -4.28 -9.40
C SER A 266 -21.56 -5.67 -9.17
N ARG A 267 -22.40 -6.69 -8.98
CA ARG A 267 -21.89 -8.07 -8.84
C ARG A 267 -21.10 -8.53 -10.06
N GLU A 268 -21.50 -8.09 -11.26
CA GLU A 268 -20.78 -8.38 -12.51
C GLU A 268 -19.35 -7.81 -12.48
N GLU A 269 -19.15 -6.58 -11.98
CA GLU A 269 -17.81 -6.00 -11.81
C GLU A 269 -16.97 -6.69 -10.72
N GLU A 270 -17.59 -7.46 -9.82
CA GLU A 270 -16.91 -8.26 -8.79
C GLU A 270 -16.51 -9.67 -9.30
N GLU A 271 -16.88 -10.02 -10.52
CA GLU A 271 -16.56 -11.30 -11.15
C GLU A 271 -15.25 -11.25 -11.94
N GLU A 272 -14.63 -12.41 -12.12
CA GLU A 272 -13.48 -12.56 -13.00
C GLU A 272 -13.95 -13.06 -14.36
N GLY A 273 -13.34 -12.59 -15.45
CA GLY A 273 -13.74 -12.99 -16.79
C GLY A 273 -13.16 -12.09 -17.87
N GLU A 274 -13.36 -12.46 -19.12
CA GLU A 274 -13.02 -11.62 -20.26
C GLU A 274 -13.91 -10.37 -20.27
N GLY A 275 -13.30 -9.19 -20.47
CA GLY A 275 -14.02 -7.91 -20.38
C GLY A 275 -14.30 -7.41 -18.95
N GLN A 276 -13.94 -8.18 -17.91
CA GLN A 276 -14.07 -7.77 -16.51
C GLN A 276 -12.79 -7.12 -15.96
N ASP A 277 -12.86 -6.62 -14.73
CA ASP A 277 -11.71 -6.01 -14.04
C ASP A 277 -10.62 -7.06 -13.76
N GLU A 278 -9.50 -6.97 -14.50
CA GLU A 278 -8.38 -7.90 -14.38
C GLU A 278 -7.85 -8.01 -12.95
N LEU A 279 -7.92 -6.92 -12.18
CA LEU A 279 -7.42 -6.88 -10.80
C LEU A 279 -8.19 -7.81 -9.87
N VAL A 280 -9.49 -8.03 -10.12
CA VAL A 280 -10.31 -9.01 -9.39
C VAL A 280 -9.79 -10.42 -9.63
N GLY A 281 -9.55 -10.78 -10.88
CA GLY A 281 -9.03 -12.10 -11.26
C GLY A 281 -7.63 -12.38 -10.71
N VAL A 282 -6.76 -11.37 -10.66
CA VAL A 282 -5.42 -11.51 -10.05
C VAL A 282 -5.55 -11.67 -8.53
N MET A 283 -6.34 -10.83 -7.86
CA MET A 283 -6.57 -10.92 -6.41
C MET A 283 -7.08 -12.31 -5.99
N ARG A 284 -8.03 -12.87 -6.75
CA ARG A 284 -8.63 -14.19 -6.47
C ARG A 284 -7.64 -15.35 -6.58
N ARG A 285 -6.73 -15.31 -7.56
CA ARG A 285 -5.92 -16.46 -7.95
C ARG A 285 -4.47 -16.39 -7.52
N GLU A 286 -3.89 -15.21 -7.38
CA GLU A 286 -2.43 -15.07 -7.29
C GLU A 286 -1.90 -14.93 -5.86
N THR A 287 -2.75 -14.54 -4.92
CA THR A 287 -2.41 -14.49 -3.50
C THR A 287 -2.15 -15.89 -2.95
N GLU A 288 -1.25 -15.99 -1.96
CA GLU A 288 -0.91 -17.30 -1.38
C GLU A 288 -2.08 -17.92 -0.61
N GLU A 289 -2.83 -17.08 0.09
CA GLU A 289 -4.03 -17.51 0.81
C GLU A 289 -5.13 -17.91 -0.19
N GLY A 290 -5.30 -17.17 -1.29
CA GLY A 290 -6.20 -17.57 -2.38
C GLY A 290 -5.87 -18.94 -2.96
N LYS A 291 -4.60 -19.22 -3.25
CA LYS A 291 -4.11 -20.54 -3.70
C LYS A 291 -4.31 -21.64 -2.65
N LYS A 292 -4.26 -21.30 -1.36
CA LYS A 292 -4.49 -22.25 -0.25
C LYS A 292 -5.98 -22.56 -0.10
N VAL A 293 -6.84 -21.55 -0.14
CA VAL A 293 -8.30 -21.70 -0.07
C VAL A 293 -8.80 -22.59 -1.20
N GLU A 294 -8.32 -22.37 -2.42
CA GLU A 294 -8.67 -23.16 -3.59
C GLU A 294 -8.25 -24.63 -3.47
N ARG A 295 -7.02 -24.90 -3.04
CA ARG A 295 -6.56 -26.28 -2.78
C ARG A 295 -7.39 -27.01 -1.73
N ASN A 296 -7.99 -26.27 -0.80
CA ASN A 296 -8.85 -26.82 0.24
C ASN A 296 -10.33 -26.86 -0.16
N GLY A 297 -10.69 -26.45 -1.38
CA GLY A 297 -12.09 -26.36 -1.83
C GLY A 297 -12.90 -25.29 -1.08
N GLY A 298 -12.23 -24.30 -0.47
CA GLY A 298 -12.89 -23.23 0.27
C GLY A 298 -13.50 -22.16 -0.66
N LYS A 299 -14.51 -21.46 -0.15
CA LYS A 299 -15.15 -20.34 -0.85
C LYS A 299 -14.30 -19.07 -0.71
N LYS A 300 -14.36 -18.20 -1.71
CA LYS A 300 -13.74 -16.87 -1.72
C LYS A 300 -14.83 -15.83 -1.89
N PHE A 301 -15.02 -14.99 -0.88
CA PHE A 301 -16.01 -13.92 -0.88
C PHE A 301 -15.31 -12.62 -1.29
N VAL A 302 -15.76 -12.01 -2.39
CA VAL A 302 -15.24 -10.76 -2.94
C VAL A 302 -16.25 -9.65 -2.70
N ALA A 303 -15.76 -8.46 -2.34
CA ALA A 303 -16.52 -7.22 -2.46
C ALA A 303 -15.60 -6.09 -2.93
N VAL A 304 -16.07 -5.29 -3.89
CA VAL A 304 -15.31 -4.16 -4.43
C VAL A 304 -16.10 -2.87 -4.25
N PHE A 305 -15.41 -1.83 -3.76
CA PHE A 305 -16.01 -0.52 -3.49
C PHE A 305 -15.31 0.56 -4.28
N ARG A 306 -16.08 1.37 -5.01
CA ARG A 306 -15.60 2.54 -5.73
C ARG A 306 -15.65 3.76 -4.82
N ARG A 307 -14.59 4.58 -4.84
CA ARG A 307 -14.54 5.88 -4.19
C ARG A 307 -15.42 6.85 -4.96
N VAL A 308 -16.45 7.40 -4.32
CA VAL A 308 -17.28 8.46 -4.92
C VAL A 308 -16.57 9.81 -4.87
N GLU A 309 -17.03 10.73 -5.71
CA GLU A 309 -16.60 12.14 -5.66
C GLU A 309 -16.86 12.75 -4.29
N ASP A 310 -16.03 13.71 -3.89
CA ASP A 310 -16.30 14.45 -2.66
C ASP A 310 -17.51 15.36 -2.84
N PRO A 311 -18.37 15.48 -1.82
CA PRO A 311 -19.48 16.42 -1.89
C PRO A 311 -18.93 17.84 -2.03
N SER A 312 -19.61 18.66 -2.84
CA SER A 312 -19.29 20.09 -2.94
C SER A 312 -19.34 20.72 -1.55
N TRP A 313 -18.30 21.47 -1.18
CA TRP A 313 -18.32 22.23 0.06
C TRP A 313 -19.48 23.24 0.01
N PRO A 314 -20.41 23.24 0.98
CA PRO A 314 -21.50 24.20 0.98
C PRO A 314 -20.91 25.60 1.17
N VAL A 315 -20.95 26.41 0.11
CA VAL A 315 -20.59 27.83 0.18
C VAL A 315 -21.64 28.51 1.05
N ARG A 316 -21.39 28.65 2.35
CA ARG A 316 -22.15 29.59 3.18
C ARG A 316 -21.83 30.98 2.64
N ARG A 317 -22.73 31.54 1.83
CA ARG A 317 -22.78 33.00 1.66
C ARG A 317 -22.96 33.57 3.06
N LEU A 318 -21.88 34.12 3.62
CA LEU A 318 -22.00 35.11 4.68
C LEU A 318 -22.82 36.24 4.07
N GLN A 319 -24.14 36.22 4.28
CA GLN A 319 -24.98 37.40 4.10
C GLN A 319 -24.59 38.38 5.21
N GLY A 320 -23.43 38.99 5.07
CA GLY A 320 -23.12 40.23 5.76
C GLY A 320 -24.02 41.29 5.16
N LYS A 321 -25.03 41.74 5.91
CA LYS A 321 -25.54 43.10 5.76
C LYS A 321 -24.33 44.02 5.89
N VAL A 322 -23.82 44.51 4.77
CA VAL A 322 -23.02 45.73 4.77
C VAL A 322 -23.97 46.82 5.25
N PRO A 323 -23.73 47.49 6.39
CA PRO A 323 -24.53 48.65 6.76
C PRO A 323 -24.37 49.67 5.64
N GLY A 324 -25.49 50.04 5.01
CA GLY A 324 -25.53 51.04 3.96
C GLY A 324 -24.89 52.32 4.48
N ASN A 325 -23.90 52.80 3.72
CA ASN A 325 -23.32 54.10 3.90
C ASN A 325 -24.29 55.14 3.32
N ASP A 326 -25.38 55.42 4.03
CA ASP A 326 -26.27 56.54 3.70
C ASP A 326 -25.68 57.83 4.29
N THR A 327 -25.16 58.65 3.39
CA THR A 327 -24.72 60.01 3.64
C THR A 327 -25.94 60.92 3.65
N ALA A 328 -26.21 61.59 4.77
CA ALA A 328 -26.99 62.82 4.80
C ALA A 328 -26.42 63.77 5.86
N LEU A 329 -26.04 64.96 5.40
CA LEU A 329 -25.45 66.06 6.14
C LEU A 329 -26.39 66.57 7.25
N SER A 330 -25.84 66.95 8.40
CA SER A 330 -26.14 68.26 9.01
C SER A 330 -25.07 68.69 10.03
N GLU A 331 -24.43 69.80 9.66
CA GLU A 331 -24.06 70.96 10.48
C GLU A 331 -23.15 70.80 11.71
N ARG A 332 -21.94 71.35 11.54
CA ARG A 332 -21.06 71.79 12.64
C ARG A 332 -21.76 72.85 13.47
N LYS A 333 -21.70 72.71 14.79
CA LYS A 333 -21.70 73.85 15.71
C LYS A 333 -20.43 73.82 16.55
N VAL A 334 -19.65 74.88 16.38
CA VAL A 334 -18.48 75.25 17.19
C VAL A 334 -19.00 76.00 18.43
N GLY A 335 -18.42 75.72 19.60
CA GLY A 335 -18.61 76.45 20.87
C GLY A 335 -18.12 75.57 22.01
N SER A 336 -16.86 75.68 22.46
CA SER A 336 -16.29 76.68 23.40
C SER A 336 -16.46 76.25 24.87
N GLU A 337 -15.34 76.36 25.60
CA GLU A 337 -15.19 76.27 27.07
C GLU A 337 -15.13 74.85 27.66
N SER A 338 -14.34 74.53 28.68
CA SER A 338 -13.13 75.08 29.30
C SER A 338 -12.65 74.01 30.30
N SER A 339 -11.34 73.93 30.50
CA SER A 339 -10.61 73.25 31.57
C SER A 339 -11.37 72.92 32.86
N THR A 340 -11.12 71.73 33.44
CA THR A 340 -10.51 71.60 34.78
C THR A 340 -10.02 70.15 34.98
N ILE A 341 -8.71 70.02 35.14
CA ILE A 341 -8.06 68.84 35.72
C ILE A 341 -8.32 68.90 37.22
N LYS A 342 -8.83 67.80 37.81
CA LYS A 342 -8.70 67.55 39.25
C LYS A 342 -8.03 66.20 39.46
N ASP A 343 -6.84 66.34 40.01
CA ASP A 343 -6.07 65.37 40.77
C ASP A 343 -6.81 65.05 42.10
N ASP A 344 -6.24 64.14 42.88
CA ASP A 344 -6.65 63.62 44.21
C ASP A 344 -7.26 62.20 44.09
N GLY A 345 -6.60 61.10 44.48
CA GLY A 345 -5.53 60.93 45.46
C GLY A 345 -6.11 60.57 46.82
N GLU A 346 -6.44 59.29 47.02
CA GLU A 346 -6.32 58.55 48.30
C GLU A 346 -6.33 57.03 48.04
#